data_AF-A0A531MKM4-F1
#
_entry.id   AF-A0A531MKM4-F1
#
_cell.length_a   1.000
_cell.length_b   1.000
_cell.length_c   1.000
_cell.angle_alpha   90.00
_cell.angle_beta   90.00
_cell.angle_gamma   90.00
#
_symmetry.space_group_name_H-M   'P 1'
#
loop_
_entity.id
_entity.type
_entity.pdbx_description
1 polymer ?
#
loop_
_entity_poly.entity_id
_entity_poly.type
_entity_poly.pdbx_seq_one_letter_code
_entity_poly.pdbx_strand_id
1 'polypeptide(L)'
;MAASHHNMEGRARTSRMLRTALGTAITRLLDDAVIVEVMLNPDGRIWVDRLSEGLADTGEVLSAADGERIVRLVAHHVGAEVHARSPRVSAELPDTGERFEGLLPPVVAAPA
;
A
#
# COMPACT_ATOMS: atom_id res chain seq x y z
N MET A 1 20.90 -24.92 -8.22
CA MET A 1 20.29 -24.38 -6.98
C MET A 1 20.62 -22.89 -6.72
N ALA A 2 20.90 -22.07 -7.75
CA ALA A 2 21.27 -20.65 -7.56
C ALA A 2 20.13 -19.64 -7.80
N ALA A 3 19.08 -20.01 -8.55
CA ALA A 3 17.97 -19.12 -8.89
C ALA A 3 17.09 -18.73 -7.68
N SER A 4 17.08 -19.55 -6.64
CA SER A 4 16.24 -19.35 -5.44
C SER A 4 16.76 -18.25 -4.53
N HIS A 5 18.08 -18.06 -4.43
CA HIS A 5 18.70 -17.07 -3.53
C HIS A 5 18.55 -15.64 -4.06
N HIS A 6 18.70 -15.46 -5.38
CA HIS A 6 18.55 -14.16 -6.03
C HIS A 6 17.11 -13.63 -5.96
N ASN A 7 16.12 -14.53 -6.03
CA ASN A 7 14.71 -14.19 -5.87
C ASN A 7 14.39 -13.75 -4.42
N MET A 8 14.98 -14.43 -3.42
CA MET A 8 14.81 -14.08 -2.01
C MET A 8 15.40 -12.69 -1.68
N GLU A 9 16.61 -12.40 -2.18
CA GLU A 9 17.26 -11.09 -2.01
C GLU A 9 16.50 -9.96 -2.70
N GLY A 10 16.00 -10.19 -3.92
CA GLY A 10 15.15 -9.25 -4.64
C GLY A 10 13.85 -8.95 -3.87
N ARG A 11 13.17 -9.99 -3.38
CA ARG A 11 11.92 -9.87 -2.61
C ARG A 11 12.15 -9.14 -1.28
N ALA A 12 13.23 -9.44 -0.58
CA ALA A 12 13.61 -8.74 0.65
C ALA A 12 13.92 -7.25 0.41
N ARG A 13 14.57 -6.93 -0.72
CA ARG A 13 14.82 -5.54 -1.13
C ARG A 13 13.52 -4.80 -1.43
N THR A 14 12.61 -5.41 -2.19
CA THR A 14 11.31 -4.81 -2.49
C THR A 14 10.46 -4.62 -1.23
N SER A 15 10.45 -5.59 -0.30
CA SER A 15 9.77 -5.44 1.00
C SER A 15 10.30 -4.23 1.77
N ARG A 16 11.62 -4.09 1.88
CA ARG A 16 12.23 -2.93 2.56
C ARG A 16 11.88 -1.61 1.89
N MET A 17 11.92 -1.56 0.56
CA MET A 17 11.53 -0.37 -0.21
C MET A 17 10.06 -0.02 0.01
N LEU A 18 9.18 -1.02 0.07
CA LEU A 18 7.75 -0.82 0.33
C LEU A 18 7.51 -0.28 1.75
N ARG A 19 8.16 -0.84 2.78
CA ARG A 19 8.07 -0.31 4.15
C ARG A 19 8.55 1.14 4.23
N THR A 20 9.66 1.47 3.56
CA THR A 20 10.11 2.87 3.45
C THR A 20 9.09 3.74 2.71
N ALA A 21 8.42 3.20 1.69
CA ALA A 21 7.45 3.93 0.88
C ALA A 21 6.16 4.27 1.62
N LEU A 22 5.63 3.33 2.41
CA LEU A 22 4.47 3.53 3.28
C LEU A 22 4.75 4.62 4.32
N GLY A 23 6.02 4.75 4.73
CA GLY A 23 6.44 5.77 5.67
C GLY A 23 5.92 5.52 7.09
N THR A 24 6.38 6.35 8.02
CA THR A 24 6.14 6.13 9.45
C THR A 24 4.67 6.23 9.84
N ALA A 25 3.90 7.12 9.21
CA ALA A 25 2.48 7.32 9.54
C ALA A 25 1.66 6.06 9.24
N ILE A 26 1.68 5.57 8.00
CA ILE A 26 0.92 4.37 7.61
C ILE A 26 1.43 3.12 8.34
N THR A 27 2.75 2.99 8.51
CA THR A 27 3.32 1.83 9.24
C THR A 27 2.78 1.75 10.68
N ARG A 28 2.69 2.89 11.39
CA ARG A 28 2.11 2.93 12.75
C ARG A 28 0.64 2.55 12.79
N LEU A 29 -0.14 2.91 11.76
CA LEU A 29 -1.54 2.54 11.66
C LEU A 29 -1.71 1.04 11.41
N LEU A 30 -0.86 0.46 10.54
CA LEU A 30 -0.85 -0.98 10.27
C LEU A 30 -0.40 -1.82 11.49
N ASP A 31 0.51 -1.29 12.31
CA ASP A 31 0.99 -1.96 13.52
C ASP A 31 0.00 -1.87 14.71
N ASP A 32 -1.05 -1.04 14.61
CA ASP A 32 -2.02 -0.84 15.68
C ASP A 32 -3.15 -1.89 15.61
N ALA A 33 -3.17 -2.77 16.62
CA ALA A 33 -4.11 -3.89 16.70
C ALA A 33 -5.59 -3.49 16.80
N VAL A 34 -5.92 -2.21 17.07
CA VAL A 34 -7.31 -1.75 17.05
C VAL A 34 -7.78 -1.27 15.68
N ILE A 35 -6.85 -1.07 14.73
CA ILE A 35 -7.15 -0.70 13.34
C ILE A 35 -7.51 -1.95 12.54
N VAL A 36 -8.63 -1.89 11.83
CA VAL A 36 -9.12 -2.94 10.94
C VAL A 36 -8.69 -2.65 9.50
N GLU A 37 -8.78 -1.39 9.08
CA GLU A 37 -8.51 -0.96 7.71
C GLU A 37 -7.84 0.42 7.70
N VAL A 38 -6.90 0.62 6.79
CA VAL A 38 -6.26 1.92 6.50
C VAL A 38 -6.57 2.26 5.04
N MET A 39 -7.13 3.44 4.80
CA MET A 39 -7.55 3.89 3.47
C MET A 39 -6.88 5.20 3.11
N LEU A 40 -6.37 5.29 1.89
CA LEU A 40 -6.00 6.55 1.25
C LEU A 40 -7.16 6.97 0.34
N ASN A 41 -7.73 8.15 0.58
CA ASN A 41 -8.74 8.69 -0.31
C ASN A 41 -8.11 9.51 -1.44
N PRO A 42 -8.80 9.68 -2.59
CA PRO A 42 -8.29 10.49 -3.72
C PRO A 42 -8.02 11.97 -3.39
N ASP A 43 -8.52 12.48 -2.27
CA ASP A 43 -8.19 13.82 -1.78
C ASP A 43 -6.85 13.88 -1.01
N GLY A 44 -6.17 12.74 -0.90
CA GLY A 44 -4.90 12.56 -0.20
C GLY A 44 -5.04 12.25 1.29
N ARG A 45 -6.25 12.27 1.86
CA ARG A 45 -6.44 12.04 3.30
C ARG A 45 -6.37 10.56 3.64
N ILE A 46 -5.75 10.26 4.78
CA ILE A 46 -5.72 8.91 5.33
C ILE A 46 -6.83 8.75 6.37
N TRP A 47 -7.64 7.72 6.17
CA TRP A 47 -8.72 7.32 7.06
C TRP A 47 -8.44 5.93 7.63
N VAL A 48 -9.00 5.64 8.79
CA VAL A 48 -8.93 4.31 9.38
C VAL A 48 -10.30 3.83 9.85
N ASP A 49 -10.53 2.54 9.79
CA ASP A 49 -11.62 1.87 10.50
C ASP A 49 -11.07 1.22 11.78
N ARG A 50 -11.72 1.48 12.91
CA ARG A 50 -11.33 1.02 14.25
C ARG A 50 -12.38 0.06 14.79
N LEU A 51 -11.95 -1.07 15.37
CA LEU A 51 -12.80 -2.17 15.86
C LEU A 51 -14.05 -1.74 16.66
N SER A 52 -13.97 -0.63 17.40
CA SER A 52 -15.04 -0.15 18.28
C SER A 52 -15.47 1.30 18.04
N GLU A 53 -14.75 2.05 17.21
CA GLU A 53 -14.97 3.49 16.99
C GLU A 53 -15.47 3.80 15.58
N GLY A 54 -15.35 2.84 14.66
CA GLY A 54 -15.71 3.00 13.26
C GLY A 54 -14.72 3.88 12.50
N LEU A 55 -15.23 4.52 11.46
CA LEU A 55 -14.43 5.28 10.50
C LEU A 55 -13.97 6.64 11.06
N ALA A 56 -12.67 6.91 11.01
CA ALA A 56 -12.07 8.13 11.53
C ALA A 56 -11.00 8.73 10.58
N ASP A 57 -11.01 10.06 10.44
CA ASP A 57 -9.92 10.81 9.79
C ASP A 57 -8.69 10.83 10.72
N THR A 58 -7.53 10.52 10.18
CA THR A 58 -6.26 10.52 10.94
C THR A 58 -5.62 11.90 11.03
N GLY A 59 -6.03 12.84 10.16
CA GLY A 59 -5.36 14.12 9.94
C GLY A 59 -4.07 14.04 9.12
N GLU A 60 -3.62 12.83 8.76
CA GLU A 60 -2.47 12.60 7.90
C GLU A 60 -2.85 12.76 6.42
N VAL A 61 -1.93 13.32 5.64
CA VAL A 61 -2.12 13.53 4.20
C VAL A 61 -0.95 12.94 3.44
N LEU A 62 -1.24 12.24 2.35
CA LEU A 62 -0.27 11.70 1.43
C LEU A 62 -0.38 12.40 0.07
N SER A 63 0.77 12.71 -0.53
CA SER A 63 0.80 13.26 -1.88
C SER A 63 0.32 12.22 -2.91
N ALA A 64 -0.33 12.66 -3.99
CA ALA A 64 -0.73 11.76 -5.07
C ALA A 64 0.47 11.01 -5.68
N ALA A 65 1.63 11.65 -5.76
CA ALA A 65 2.86 11.02 -6.26
C ALA A 65 3.33 9.89 -5.34
N ASP A 66 3.24 10.08 -4.02
CA ASP A 66 3.58 9.02 -3.05
C ASP A 66 2.56 7.89 -3.04
N GLY A 67 1.26 8.20 -3.14
CA GLY A 67 0.21 7.19 -3.29
C GLY A 67 0.42 6.32 -4.52
N GLU A 68 0.67 6.93 -5.68
CA GLU A 68 0.99 6.20 -6.91
C GLU A 68 2.25 5.34 -6.76
N ARG A 69 3.29 5.89 -6.11
CA ARG A 69 4.55 5.18 -5.86
C ARG A 69 4.33 3.94 -4.99
N ILE A 70 3.51 4.02 -3.94
CA ILE A 70 3.15 2.86 -3.10
C ILE A 70 2.43 1.80 -3.94
N VAL A 71 1.37 2.18 -4.65
CA VAL A 71 0.58 1.27 -5.51
C VAL A 71 1.48 0.54 -6.51
N ARG A 72 2.42 1.26 -7.15
CA ARG A 72 3.36 0.68 -8.11
C ARG A 72 4.38 -0.26 -7.46
N LEU A 73 4.87 0.07 -6.26
CA LEU A 73 5.79 -0.80 -5.52
C LEU A 73 5.12 -2.09 -5.06
N VAL A 74 3.86 -2.02 -4.61
CA VAL A 74 3.06 -3.20 -4.25
C VAL A 74 2.82 -4.07 -5.49
N ALA A 75 2.40 -3.49 -6.62
CA ALA A 75 2.21 -4.23 -7.86
C ALA A 75 3.50 -4.94 -8.30
N HIS A 76 4.63 -4.25 -8.27
CA HIS A 76 5.93 -4.85 -8.57
C HIS A 76 6.28 -6.00 -7.61
N HIS A 77 5.97 -5.88 -6.31
CA HIS A 77 6.24 -6.92 -5.32
C HIS A 77 5.55 -8.26 -5.64
N VAL A 78 4.32 -8.20 -6.13
CA VAL A 78 3.52 -9.39 -6.48
C VAL A 78 3.63 -9.78 -7.96
N GLY A 79 4.44 -9.07 -8.75
CA GLY A 79 4.60 -9.33 -10.18
C GLY A 79 3.37 -8.93 -11.01
N ALA A 80 2.57 -7.99 -10.53
CA ALA A 80 1.42 -7.43 -11.23
C ALA A 80 1.77 -6.14 -11.98
N GLU A 81 1.05 -5.88 -13.08
CA GLU A 81 1.14 -4.64 -13.83
C GLU A 81 0.05 -3.65 -13.38
N VAL A 82 0.43 -2.41 -13.11
CA VAL A 82 -0.51 -1.34 -12.76
C VAL A 82 -0.22 -0.05 -13.54
N HIS A 83 -1.22 0.42 -14.29
CA HIS A 83 -1.13 1.61 -15.14
C HIS A 83 -2.53 2.03 -15.63
N ALA A 84 -2.68 3.14 -16.36
CA ALA A 84 -3.99 3.64 -16.81
C ALA A 84 -4.89 2.62 -17.55
N ARG A 85 -4.31 1.64 -18.27
CA ARG A 85 -5.07 0.56 -18.95
C ARG A 85 -5.36 -0.68 -18.08
N SER A 86 -4.77 -0.75 -16.89
CA SER A 86 -4.91 -1.81 -15.88
C SER A 86 -4.75 -1.14 -14.51
N PRO A 87 -5.73 -0.32 -14.08
CA PRO A 87 -5.51 0.68 -13.05
C PRO A 87 -5.83 0.15 -11.64
N ARG A 88 -5.92 -1.17 -11.46
CA ARG A 88 -6.27 -1.81 -10.19
C ARG A 88 -5.19 -2.84 -9.85
N VAL A 89 -4.86 -2.94 -8.58
CA VAL A 89 -3.98 -3.99 -8.05
C VAL A 89 -4.58 -4.52 -6.76
N SER A 90 -4.56 -5.85 -6.62
CA SER A 90 -4.86 -6.55 -5.38
C SER A 90 -3.62 -7.36 -5.01
N ALA A 91 -3.20 -7.29 -3.75
CA ALA A 91 -1.95 -7.89 -3.29
C ALA A 91 -2.02 -8.21 -1.79
N GLU A 92 -1.07 -9.03 -1.33
CA GLU A 92 -0.75 -9.17 0.09
C GLU A 92 0.58 -8.45 0.37
N LEU A 93 0.59 -7.65 1.43
CA LEU A 93 1.78 -6.96 1.90
C LEU A 93 2.81 -7.98 2.44
N PRO A 94 4.11 -7.70 2.28
CA PRO A 94 5.16 -8.60 2.71
C PRO A 94 5.19 -8.72 4.24
N ASP A 95 5.71 -9.87 4.71
CA ASP A 95 5.97 -10.23 6.11
C ASP A 95 4.72 -10.47 6.97
N THR A 96 3.75 -9.57 6.90
CA THR A 96 2.57 -9.54 7.77
C THR A 96 1.30 -10.03 7.08
N GLY A 97 1.25 -9.98 5.73
CA GLY A 97 0.19 -10.60 4.94
C GLY A 97 -1.13 -9.83 4.90
N GLU A 98 -1.16 -8.55 5.31
CA GLU A 98 -2.35 -7.72 5.15
C GLU A 98 -2.70 -7.57 3.67
N ARG A 99 -3.99 -7.45 3.40
CA ARG A 99 -4.49 -7.21 2.05
C ARG A 99 -4.27 -5.76 1.66
N PHE A 100 -3.91 -5.56 0.40
CA PHE A 100 -3.77 -4.26 -0.23
C PHE A 100 -4.62 -4.22 -1.50
N GLU A 101 -5.45 -3.20 -1.60
CA GLU A 101 -6.15 -2.82 -2.83
C GLU A 101 -5.67 -1.43 -3.23
N GLY A 102 -5.27 -1.26 -4.49
CA GLY A 102 -4.80 0.02 -5.01
C GLY A 102 -5.44 0.37 -6.34
N LEU A 103 -5.83 1.63 -6.50
CA LEU A 103 -6.47 2.19 -7.68
C LEU A 103 -5.65 3.36 -8.21
N LEU A 104 -5.54 3.45 -9.53
CA LEU A 104 -4.93 4.60 -10.24
C LEU A 104 -5.95 5.27 -11.16
N PRO A 105 -5.68 6.52 -11.61
CA PRO A 105 -6.41 7.09 -12.72
C PRO A 105 -6.40 6.17 -13.97
N PRO A 106 -7.49 6.11 -14.74
CA PRO A 106 -8.65 7.02 -14.69
C PRO A 106 -9.84 6.51 -13.86
N VAL A 107 -9.76 5.36 -13.18
CA VAL A 107 -10.92 4.84 -12.40
C VAL A 107 -11.20 5.65 -11.13
N VAL A 108 -10.18 6.34 -10.63
CA VAL A 108 -10.23 7.29 -9.52
C VAL A 108 -9.58 8.60 -9.94
N ALA A 109 -9.96 9.72 -9.31
CA ALA A 109 -9.43 11.04 -9.65
C ALA A 109 -7.93 11.21 -9.30
N ALA A 110 -7.48 10.51 -8.24
CA ALA A 110 -6.10 10.38 -7.79
C ALA A 110 -5.95 9.00 -7.12
N PRO A 111 -4.71 8.51 -6.91
CA PRO A 111 -4.48 7.20 -6.29
C PRO A 111 -5.21 7.01 -4.96
N ALA A 112 -5.77 5.82 -4.77
CA ALA A 112 -6.50 5.39 -3.58
C ALA A 112 -6.17 3.94 -3.25
#